data_AF-A0A924UE62-F1
#
_entry.id   AF-A0A924UE62-F1
#
_cell.length_a   1.000
_cell.length_b   1.000
_cell.length_c   1.000
_cell.angle_alpha   90.00
_cell.angle_beta   90.00
_cell.angle_gamma   90.00
#
_symmetry.space_group_name_H-M   'P 1'
#
loop_
_entity.id
_entity.type
_entity.pdbx_description
1 polymer ?
#
loop_
_entity_poly.entity_id
_entity_poly.type
_entity_poly.pdbx_seq_one_letter_code
_entity_poly.pdbx_strand_id
1 'polypeptide(L)'
;MGLLRLASYNIQYGKGKDGRTDLARIVADLGDADIVALQEVEANFARSGMVDQPAVIADLLPHMHWVFGPGIDIDASEVVGGRVIPRRRQYGNMVLSRWPILSTVTHPLPKIALVQVFHQQRCLVETVIATPDG
;
A
#
# COMPACT_ATOMS: atom_id res chain seq x y z
N MET A 1 15.85 -20.22 16.68
CA MET A 1 15.18 -19.11 15.99
C MET A 1 16.08 -18.54 14.92
N GLY A 2 15.56 -18.40 13.71
CA GLY A 2 16.19 -17.56 12.69
C GLY A 2 16.03 -16.09 13.04
N LEU A 3 16.86 -15.22 12.46
CA LEU A 3 16.74 -13.77 12.62
C LEU A 3 15.52 -13.27 11.82
N LEU A 4 14.54 -12.67 12.50
CA LEU A 4 13.41 -11.97 11.87
C LEU A 4 13.88 -10.62 11.30
N ARG A 5 13.61 -10.38 10.01
CA ARG A 5 13.95 -9.12 9.32
C ARG A 5 12.69 -8.33 8.97
N LEU A 6 12.70 -7.06 9.37
CA LEU A 6 11.62 -6.11 9.12
C LEU A 6 12.14 -5.00 8.20
N ALA A 7 11.37 -4.66 7.18
CA ALA A 7 11.58 -3.47 6.37
C ALA A 7 10.39 -2.51 6.52
N SER A 8 10.68 -1.21 6.61
CA SER A 8 9.66 -0.17 6.50
C SER A 8 10.14 0.87 5.50
N TYR A 9 9.30 1.17 4.51
CA TYR A 9 9.69 2.07 3.43
C TYR A 9 8.51 2.96 2.99
N ASN A 10 8.69 4.27 3.09
CA ASN A 10 7.82 5.23 2.42
C ASN A 10 8.24 5.33 0.95
N ILE A 11 7.43 4.77 0.06
CA ILE A 11 7.80 4.58 -1.35
C ILE A 11 7.43 5.77 -2.22
N GLN A 12 6.80 6.81 -1.65
CA GLN A 12 6.31 7.99 -2.37
C GLN A 12 5.62 7.60 -3.69
N TYR A 13 4.60 6.72 -3.60
CA TYR A 13 3.85 6.16 -4.75
C TYR A 13 4.75 5.59 -5.87
N GLY A 14 5.90 5.03 -5.49
CA GLY A 14 6.89 4.43 -6.37
C GLY A 14 7.86 5.40 -7.03
N LYS A 15 7.81 6.70 -6.70
CA LYS A 15 8.59 7.75 -7.35
C LYS A 15 10.00 7.84 -6.74
N GLY A 16 11.00 7.62 -7.59
CA GLY A 16 12.41 7.79 -7.23
C GLY A 16 12.88 9.25 -7.28
N LYS A 17 14.11 9.47 -6.82
CA LYS A 17 14.81 10.78 -6.94
C LYS A 17 15.03 11.21 -8.39
N ASP A 18 15.00 10.26 -9.32
CA ASP A 18 15.02 10.45 -10.77
C ASP A 18 13.66 10.95 -11.33
N GLY A 19 12.66 11.09 -10.47
CA GLY A 19 11.31 11.54 -10.81
C GLY A 19 10.45 10.46 -11.49
N ARG A 20 10.95 9.24 -11.66
CA ARG A 20 10.26 8.15 -12.35
C ARG A 20 9.56 7.24 -11.34
N THR A 21 8.35 6.81 -11.66
CA THR A 21 7.64 5.76 -10.93
C THR A 21 8.12 4.39 -11.40
N ASP A 22 8.72 3.62 -10.49
CA ASP A 22 9.26 2.28 -10.77
C ASP A 22 9.09 1.38 -9.53
N LEU A 23 8.05 0.54 -9.55
CA LEU A 23 7.73 -0.36 -8.44
C LEU A 23 8.69 -1.54 -8.34
N ALA A 24 9.29 -1.97 -9.47
CA ALA A 24 10.27 -3.06 -9.46
C ALA A 24 11.54 -2.65 -8.72
N ARG A 25 11.99 -1.41 -8.91
CA ARG A 25 13.09 -0.82 -8.13
C ARG A 25 12.76 -0.75 -6.64
N ILE A 26 11.56 -0.30 -6.27
CA ILE A 26 11.13 -0.26 -4.87
C ILE A 26 11.18 -1.67 -4.26
N VAL A 27 10.66 -2.68 -4.96
CA VAL A 27 10.67 -4.07 -4.49
C VAL A 27 12.10 -4.61 -4.34
N ALA A 28 13.00 -4.29 -5.29
CA ALA A 28 14.39 -4.69 -5.20
C ALA A 28 15.12 -4.09 -3.97
N ASP A 29 14.77 -2.85 -3.57
CA ASP A 29 15.35 -2.19 -2.41
C ASP A 29 14.89 -2.81 -1.05
N LEU A 30 13.88 -3.67 -1.04
CA LEU A 30 13.38 -4.34 0.18
C LEU A 30 14.29 -5.48 0.68
N GLY A 31 15.18 -5.99 -0.17
CA GLY A 31 16.13 -7.05 0.19
C GLY A 31 15.46 -8.37 0.61
N ASP A 32 15.99 -9.00 1.67
CA ASP A 32 15.56 -10.32 2.17
C ASP A 32 14.56 -10.24 3.34
N ALA A 33 13.83 -9.12 3.48
CA ALA A 33 12.88 -8.89 4.55
C ALA A 33 11.82 -9.99 4.66
N ASP A 34 11.46 -10.35 5.89
CA ASP A 34 10.38 -11.31 6.17
C ASP A 34 9.02 -10.62 6.25
N ILE A 35 9.00 -9.38 6.74
CA ILE A 35 7.80 -8.54 6.85
C ILE A 35 8.16 -7.15 6.35
N VAL A 36 7.29 -6.58 5.53
CA VAL A 36 7.47 -5.28 4.89
C VAL A 36 6.27 -4.39 5.21
N ALA A 37 6.53 -3.17 5.69
CA ALA A 37 5.54 -2.12 5.82
C ALA A 37 5.82 -0.99 4.81
N LEU A 38 4.95 -0.83 3.82
CA LEU A 38 5.05 0.22 2.82
C LEU A 38 4.09 1.37 3.15
N GLN A 39 4.57 2.61 3.07
CA GLN A 39 3.74 3.81 3.18
C GLN A 39 3.67 4.55 1.85
N GLU A 40 2.59 5.33 1.67
CA GLU A 40 2.32 6.09 0.45
C GLU A 40 2.14 5.22 -0.79
N VAL A 41 1.54 4.05 -0.60
CA VAL A 41 1.08 3.18 -1.69
C VAL A 41 -0.25 3.71 -2.20
N GLU A 42 -0.44 3.71 -3.52
CA GLU A 42 -1.67 4.21 -4.13
C GLU A 42 -2.22 3.32 -5.25
N ALA A 43 -3.52 3.42 -5.51
CA ALA A 43 -4.18 2.75 -6.63
C ALA A 43 -5.00 3.77 -7.44
N ASN A 44 -4.88 3.69 -8.77
CA ASN A 44 -5.70 4.43 -9.73
C ASN A 44 -5.60 5.97 -9.61
N PHE A 45 -4.41 6.48 -9.31
CA PHE A 45 -4.08 7.90 -9.37
C PHE A 45 -3.39 8.27 -10.68
N ALA A 46 -3.80 9.37 -11.31
CA ALA A 46 -3.23 9.79 -12.61
C ALA A 46 -1.71 10.06 -12.53
N ARG A 47 -1.23 10.60 -11.40
CA ARG A 47 0.19 10.92 -11.17
C ARG A 47 1.11 9.70 -11.16
N SER A 48 0.57 8.51 -10.92
CA SER A 48 1.28 7.22 -10.96
C SER A 48 0.83 6.36 -12.14
N GLY A 49 0.21 6.95 -13.15
CA GLY A 49 -0.16 6.25 -14.38
C GLY A 49 -1.41 5.38 -14.26
N MET A 50 -2.31 5.68 -13.30
CA MET A 50 -3.54 4.90 -13.04
C MET A 50 -3.27 3.44 -12.68
N VAL A 51 -2.09 3.14 -12.13
CA VAL A 51 -1.68 1.79 -11.73
C VAL A 51 -2.30 1.42 -10.38
N ASP A 52 -2.69 0.15 -10.24
CA ASP A 52 -2.99 -0.49 -8.96
C ASP A 52 -1.67 -0.97 -8.33
N GLN A 53 -1.01 -0.09 -7.56
CA GLN A 53 0.32 -0.42 -7.02
C GLN A 53 0.29 -1.61 -6.05
N PRO A 54 -0.70 -1.76 -5.14
CA PRO A 54 -0.81 -2.95 -4.31
C PRO A 54 -0.79 -4.25 -5.12
N ALA A 55 -1.58 -4.33 -6.19
CA ALA A 55 -1.62 -5.50 -7.07
C ALA A 55 -0.27 -5.74 -7.76
N VAL A 56 0.34 -4.71 -8.34
CA VAL A 56 1.64 -4.85 -9.02
C VAL A 56 2.76 -5.23 -8.05
N ILE A 57 2.80 -4.68 -6.84
CA ILE A 57 3.78 -5.05 -5.81
C ILE A 57 3.58 -6.50 -5.37
N ALA A 58 2.33 -6.95 -5.21
CA ALA A 58 2.03 -8.35 -4.88
C ALA A 58 2.48 -9.32 -6.00
N ASP A 59 2.27 -8.94 -7.27
CA ASP A 59 2.74 -9.73 -8.41
C ASP A 59 4.27 -9.83 -8.48
N LEU A 60 4.99 -8.79 -8.03
CA LEU A 60 6.45 -8.78 -7.93
C LEU A 60 6.98 -9.56 -6.71
N LEU A 61 6.14 -9.79 -5.70
CA LEU A 61 6.46 -10.53 -4.46
C LEU A 61 5.48 -11.70 -4.24
N PRO A 62 5.36 -12.65 -5.19
CA PRO A 62 4.30 -13.66 -5.18
C PRO A 62 4.40 -14.68 -4.03
N HIS A 63 5.52 -14.67 -3.31
CA HIS A 63 5.78 -15.52 -2.15
C HIS A 63 5.37 -14.88 -0.82
N MET A 64 4.83 -13.66 -0.83
CA MET A 64 4.35 -12.95 0.36
C MET A 64 2.83 -12.84 0.36
N HIS A 65 2.24 -12.99 1.55
CA HIS A 65 0.89 -12.56 1.87
C HIS A 65 0.87 -11.05 2.00
N TRP A 66 -0.25 -10.40 1.69
CA TRP A 66 -0.35 -8.96 1.78
C TRP A 66 -1.73 -8.45 2.17
N VAL A 67 -1.76 -7.25 2.74
CA VAL A 67 -2.97 -6.46 2.95
C VAL A 67 -2.68 -5.00 2.57
N PHE A 68 -3.68 -4.32 2.03
CA PHE A 68 -3.64 -2.89 1.75
C PHE A 68 -4.75 -2.18 2.53
N GLY A 69 -4.35 -1.24 3.39
CA GLY A 69 -5.26 -0.45 4.22
C GLY A 69 -5.28 1.00 3.74
N PRO A 70 -6.22 1.38 2.86
CA PRO A 70 -6.32 2.75 2.38
C PRO A 70 -6.80 3.69 3.48
N GLY A 71 -6.08 4.79 3.69
CA GLY A 71 -6.54 5.90 4.51
C GLY A 71 -7.48 6.83 3.72
N ILE A 72 -7.30 6.88 2.41
CA ILE A 72 -8.19 7.55 1.47
C ILE A 72 -8.78 6.48 0.56
N ASP A 73 -10.11 6.44 0.48
CA ASP A 73 -10.85 5.60 -0.45
C ASP A 73 -11.99 6.42 -1.07
N ILE A 74 -11.82 6.82 -2.33
CA ILE A 74 -12.79 7.65 -3.04
C ILE A 74 -13.25 7.02 -4.34
N ASP A 75 -14.46 7.37 -4.78
CA ASP A 75 -14.99 6.89 -6.05
C ASP A 75 -14.16 7.39 -7.23
N ALA A 76 -13.93 6.49 -8.16
CA ALA A 76 -13.30 6.76 -9.45
C ALA A 76 -14.02 5.99 -10.56
N SER A 77 -15.31 5.69 -10.36
CA SER A 77 -16.10 4.88 -11.28
C SER A 77 -16.23 5.55 -12.65
N GLU A 78 -16.27 4.74 -13.69
CA GLU A 78 -16.47 5.18 -15.07
C GLU A 78 -17.88 4.80 -15.54
N VAL A 79 -18.50 5.60 -16.40
CA VAL A 79 -19.78 5.24 -17.04
C VAL A 79 -19.52 4.95 -18.51
N VAL A 80 -19.68 3.69 -18.92
CA VAL A 80 -19.47 3.24 -20.30
C VAL A 80 -20.77 2.63 -20.82
N GLY A 81 -21.32 3.20 -21.89
CA GLY A 81 -22.58 2.72 -22.48
C GLY A 81 -23.77 2.76 -21.50
N GLY A 82 -23.81 3.74 -20.59
CA GLY A 82 -24.85 3.86 -19.55
C GLY A 82 -24.66 2.91 -18.36
N ARG A 83 -23.61 2.09 -18.33
CA ARG A 83 -23.28 1.19 -17.22
C ARG A 83 -22.15 1.76 -16.36
N VAL A 84 -22.34 1.73 -15.05
CA VAL A 84 -21.28 2.07 -14.07
C VAL A 84 -20.27 0.93 -14.00
N ILE A 85 -19.00 1.25 -14.24
CA ILE A 85 -17.83 0.40 -14.01
C ILE A 85 -17.22 0.87 -12.69
N PRO A 86 -17.41 0.12 -11.60
CA PRO A 86 -16.92 0.54 -10.29
C PRO A 86 -15.39 0.57 -10.28
N ARG A 87 -14.82 1.67 -9.82
CA ARG A 87 -13.38 1.81 -9.59
C ARG A 87 -13.16 2.68 -8.36
N ARG A 88 -12.13 2.34 -7.58
CA ARG A 88 -11.72 3.10 -6.40
C ARG A 88 -10.38 3.74 -6.65
N ARG A 89 -10.22 4.98 -6.19
CA ARG A 89 -8.92 5.65 -6.10
C ARG A 89 -8.52 5.66 -4.64
N GLN A 90 -7.40 5.02 -4.33
CA GLN A 90 -7.04 4.68 -2.96
C GLN A 90 -5.59 5.06 -2.64
N TYR A 91 -5.34 5.50 -1.42
CA TYR A 91 -4.00 5.88 -0.94
C TYR A 91 -3.86 5.49 0.53
N GLY A 92 -2.78 4.82 0.89
CA GLY A 92 -2.57 4.33 2.26
C GLY A 92 -1.28 3.55 2.45
N ASN A 93 -1.36 2.55 3.33
CA ASN A 93 -0.24 1.69 3.68
C ASN A 93 -0.51 0.25 3.26
N MET A 94 0.55 -0.48 2.96
CA MET A 94 0.51 -1.90 2.63
C MET A 94 1.42 -2.66 3.58
N VAL A 95 0.99 -3.84 4.02
CA VAL A 95 1.84 -4.77 4.76
C VAL A 95 1.99 -6.02 3.91
N LEU A 96 3.22 -6.48 3.74
CA LEU A 96 3.54 -7.78 3.15
C LEU A 96 4.24 -8.66 4.20
N SER A 97 4.01 -9.96 4.13
CA SER A 97 4.62 -10.93 5.03
C SER A 97 4.89 -12.24 4.33
N ARG A 98 6.04 -12.85 4.62
CA ARG A 98 6.38 -14.23 4.24
C ARG A 98 5.39 -15.26 4.81
N TRP A 99 4.66 -14.92 5.88
CA TRP A 99 3.72 -15.81 6.55
C TRP A 99 2.29 -15.28 6.52
N PRO A 100 1.28 -16.13 6.77
CA PRO A 100 -0.13 -15.72 6.71
C PRO A 100 -0.45 -14.53 7.62
N ILE A 101 -1.10 -13.52 7.06
CA ILE A 101 -1.71 -12.41 7.79
C ILE A 101 -3.10 -12.88 8.25
N LEU A 102 -3.25 -13.16 9.54
CA LEU A 102 -4.46 -13.75 10.13
C LEU A 102 -5.59 -12.74 10.29
N SER A 103 -5.27 -11.49 10.60
CA SER A 103 -6.24 -10.41 10.72
C SER A 103 -5.61 -9.07 10.37
N THR A 104 -6.44 -8.12 9.98
CA THR A 104 -6.04 -6.74 9.77
C THR A 104 -7.11 -5.76 10.22
N VAL A 105 -6.67 -4.62 10.74
CA VAL A 105 -7.52 -3.46 11.03
C VAL A 105 -6.85 -2.21 10.48
N THR A 106 -7.60 -1.38 9.78
CA THR A 106 -7.12 -0.06 9.33
C THR A 106 -7.72 1.02 10.21
N HIS A 107 -6.88 1.66 11.02
CA HIS A 107 -7.28 2.71 11.95
C HIS A 107 -7.06 4.08 11.31
N PRO A 108 -8.09 4.92 11.19
CA PRO A 108 -7.88 6.32 10.80
C PRO A 108 -7.08 7.03 11.89
N LEU A 109 -6.00 7.70 11.51
CA LEU A 109 -5.23 8.53 12.43
C LEU A 109 -5.91 9.88 12.64
N PRO A 110 -5.65 10.56 13.78
CA PRO A 110 -6.20 11.89 14.05
C PRO A 110 -5.95 12.86 12.91
N LYS A 111 -7.00 13.57 12.54
CA LYS A 111 -6.98 14.56 11.46
C LYS A 111 -7.33 15.93 12.03
N ILE A 112 -6.46 16.91 11.81
CA ILE A 112 -6.74 18.32 12.10
C ILE A 112 -7.38 18.94 10.86
N ALA A 113 -8.46 19.69 11.04
CA ALA A 113 -9.06 20.49 9.98
C ALA A 113 -8.14 21.69 9.69
N LEU A 114 -7.42 21.63 8.58
CA LEU A 114 -6.63 22.75 8.07
C LEU A 114 -7.49 23.52 7.06
N VAL A 115 -7.59 24.84 7.24
CA VAL A 115 -8.48 25.70 6.44
C VAL A 115 -8.02 25.83 4.99
N GLN A 116 -6.70 25.78 4.74
CA GLN A 116 -6.11 26.08 3.43
C GLN A 116 -5.33 24.92 2.80
N VAL A 117 -5.17 23.80 3.52
CA VAL A 117 -4.36 22.67 3.06
C VAL A 117 -5.21 21.41 3.07
N PHE A 118 -5.25 20.72 1.93
CA PHE A 118 -5.87 19.40 1.86
C PHE A 118 -5.09 18.43 2.76
N HIS A 119 -5.65 18.16 3.93
CA HIS A 119 -5.09 17.19 4.86
C HIS A 119 -5.59 15.79 4.47
N GLN A 120 -4.71 14.99 3.88
CA GLN A 120 -4.99 13.60 3.55
C GLN A 120 -5.37 12.81 4.81
N GLN A 121 -6.39 11.95 4.72
CA GLN A 121 -6.70 11.03 5.81
C GLN A 121 -5.56 10.01 5.91
N ARG A 122 -4.80 10.08 6.99
CA ARG A 122 -3.73 9.10 7.30
C ARG A 122 -4.34 7.92 8.05
N CYS A 123 -3.68 6.77 7.99
CA CYS A 123 -4.10 5.57 8.69
C CYS A 123 -2.90 4.81 9.27
N LEU A 124 -3.17 3.96 10.25
CA LEU A 124 -2.32 2.88 10.71
C LEU A 124 -2.94 1.57 10.21
N VAL A 125 -2.12 0.65 9.71
CA VAL A 125 -2.54 -0.72 9.38
C VAL A 125 -1.99 -1.64 10.44
N GLU A 126 -2.89 -2.27 11.18
CA GLU A 126 -2.59 -3.30 12.16
C GLU A 126 -2.72 -4.68 11.48
N THR A 127 -1.81 -5.59 11.81
CA THR A 127 -1.82 -6.96 11.30
C THR A 127 -1.40 -7.95 12.39
N VAL A 128 -2.11 -9.07 12.48
CA VAL A 128 -1.64 -10.26 13.21
C VAL A 128 -1.07 -11.25 12.20
N ILE A 129 0.17 -11.70 12.41
CA ILE A 129 0.91 -12.55 11.47
C ILE A 129 1.26 -13.87 12.16
N ALA A 130 1.00 -15.00 11.50
CA ALA A 130 1.31 -16.34 11.99
C ALA A 130 2.79 -16.68 11.76
N THR A 131 3.68 -16.20 12.64
CA THR A 131 5.11 -16.50 12.50
C THR A 131 5.42 -17.97 12.88
N PRO A 132 6.55 -18.55 12.42
CA PRO A 132 6.91 -19.92 12.73
C PRO A 132 7.10 -20.19 14.23
N ASP A 133 7.41 -19.15 15.01
CA ASP A 133 7.73 -19.25 16.43
C ASP A 133 6.51 -18.98 17.34
N GLY A 134 5.33 -18.71 16.75
CA GLY A 134 4.10 -18.30 17.46
C GLY A 134 3.96 -16.80 17.53
#